data_AF-A0A031LL94-F1
#
_entry.id   AF-A0A031LL94-F1
#
_cell.length_a   1.000
_cell.length_b   1.000
_cell.length_c   1.000
_cell.angle_alpha   90.00
_cell.angle_beta   90.00
_cell.angle_gamma   90.00
#
_symmetry.space_group_name_H-M   'P 1'
#
loop_
_entity.id
_entity.type
_entity.pdbx_description
1 polymer ?
#
loop_
_entity_poly.entity_id
_entity_poly.type
_entity_poly.pdbx_seq_one_letter_code
_entity_poly.pdbx_strand_id
1 'polypeptide(L)'
;MVKLNLIVGGIGGQGIITLGKMITSACEKEGLKVLVSEMHGLAQRGGAVNIHVRIGDVYAPTIPLGGADCIMGLETNEALRNLSYANNKTLIILNELSIRPVLPGIIPKKVEEVEKLLSGYRVVKVNLKEISEKIGDKRVINSAILGFAYGLNVFPMISESSFIETMRGENNVKSFYMGMRIAHDFIRN
;
A
#
# COMPACT_ATOMS: atom_id res chain seq x y z
N MET A 1 -21.91 1.69 -9.67
CA MET A 1 -20.70 1.23 -10.41
C MET A 1 -19.55 1.10 -9.43
N VAL A 2 -18.71 0.07 -9.59
CA VAL A 2 -17.57 -0.19 -8.71
C VAL A 2 -16.53 0.91 -8.90
N LYS A 3 -16.01 1.45 -7.81
CA LYS A 3 -14.93 2.43 -7.81
C LYS A 3 -14.07 2.22 -6.57
N LEU A 4 -12.75 2.18 -6.76
CA LEU A 4 -11.77 2.15 -5.67
C LEU A 4 -10.61 3.09 -5.99
N ASN A 5 -10.34 4.03 -5.09
CA ASN A 5 -9.21 4.94 -5.15
C ASN A 5 -8.22 4.55 -4.05
N LEU A 6 -7.02 4.17 -4.46
CA LEU A 6 -5.96 3.74 -3.58
C LEU A 6 -4.75 4.64 -3.76
N ILE A 7 -4.21 5.14 -2.65
CA ILE A 7 -2.88 5.72 -2.61
C ILE A 7 -1.93 4.69 -2.04
N VAL A 8 -0.77 4.52 -2.69
CA VAL A 8 0.32 3.72 -2.13
C VAL A 8 1.52 4.64 -1.97
N GLY A 9 1.95 4.86 -0.73
CA GLY A 9 3.11 5.69 -0.39
C GLY A 9 4.25 4.84 0.13
N GLY A 10 5.48 5.22 -0.18
CA GLY A 10 6.67 4.58 0.37
C GLY A 10 7.95 5.25 -0.08
N ILE A 11 9.06 4.57 0.14
CA ILE A 11 10.39 5.03 -0.23
C ILE A 11 10.88 4.27 -1.46
N GLY A 12 11.58 4.99 -2.36
CA GLY A 12 12.20 4.40 -3.54
C GLY A 12 13.03 3.15 -3.20
N GLY A 13 12.71 2.03 -3.86
CA GLY A 13 13.31 0.71 -3.59
C GLY A 13 12.38 -0.30 -2.91
N GLN A 14 11.24 0.13 -2.34
CA GLN A 14 10.27 -0.77 -1.70
C GLN A 14 9.32 -1.49 -2.69
N GLY A 15 9.51 -1.31 -4.00
CA GLY A 15 8.71 -1.99 -5.01
C GLY A 15 7.29 -1.45 -5.21
N ILE A 16 7.07 -0.14 -4.96
CA ILE A 16 5.78 0.54 -5.12
C ILE A 16 5.26 0.45 -6.56
N ILE A 17 6.12 0.68 -7.55
CA ILE A 17 5.75 0.53 -8.98
C ILE A 17 5.37 -0.92 -9.28
N THR A 18 6.11 -1.89 -8.73
CA THR A 18 5.78 -3.32 -8.87
C THR A 18 4.43 -3.63 -8.24
N LEU A 19 4.10 -3.04 -7.08
CA LEU A 19 2.79 -3.15 -6.46
C LEU A 19 1.67 -2.60 -7.35
N GLY A 20 1.87 -1.40 -7.91
CA GLY A 20 0.94 -0.82 -8.87
C GLY A 20 0.71 -1.73 -10.09
N LYS A 21 1.78 -2.36 -10.60
CA LYS A 21 1.68 -3.33 -11.71
C LYS A 21 0.93 -4.60 -11.32
N MET A 22 1.18 -5.16 -10.14
CA MET A 22 0.42 -6.32 -9.63
C MET A 22 -1.08 -6.00 -9.56
N ILE A 23 -1.45 -4.83 -9.03
CA ILE A 23 -2.85 -4.41 -8.96
C ILE A 23 -3.44 -4.19 -10.36
N THR A 24 -2.70 -3.52 -11.25
CA THR A 24 -3.17 -3.24 -12.63
C THR A 24 -3.40 -4.53 -13.39
N SER A 25 -2.44 -5.46 -13.38
CA SER A 25 -2.58 -6.74 -14.07
C SER A 25 -3.65 -7.64 -13.46
N ALA A 26 -3.89 -7.56 -12.15
CA ALA A 26 -5.02 -8.25 -11.53
C ALA A 26 -6.36 -7.64 -11.98
N CYS A 27 -6.47 -6.31 -12.09
CA CYS A 27 -7.65 -5.65 -12.65
C CYS A 27 -7.91 -6.05 -14.10
N GLU A 28 -6.86 -6.10 -14.94
CA GLU A 28 -6.96 -6.51 -16.35
C GLU A 28 -7.54 -7.93 -16.49
N LYS A 29 -7.13 -8.85 -15.62
CA LYS A 29 -7.67 -10.22 -15.57
C LYS A 29 -9.15 -10.28 -15.23
N GLU A 30 -9.62 -9.37 -14.39
CA GLU A 30 -11.03 -9.23 -14.00
C GLU A 30 -11.85 -8.40 -15.01
N GLY A 31 -11.24 -7.94 -16.11
CA GLY A 31 -11.89 -7.05 -17.07
C GLY A 31 -12.22 -5.67 -16.50
N LEU A 32 -11.54 -5.25 -15.43
CA LEU A 32 -11.77 -3.97 -14.76
C LEU A 32 -10.90 -2.87 -15.36
N LYS A 33 -11.53 -1.73 -15.62
CA LYS A 33 -10.79 -0.51 -15.95
C LYS A 33 -9.93 -0.07 -14.78
N VAL A 34 -8.69 0.30 -15.05
CA VAL A 34 -7.74 0.78 -14.04
C VAL A 34 -6.86 1.88 -14.64
N LEU A 35 -6.61 2.94 -13.86
CA LEU A 35 -5.66 4.00 -14.16
C LEU A 35 -4.66 4.11 -13.03
N VAL A 36 -3.37 4.17 -13.38
CA VAL A 36 -2.28 4.35 -12.41
C VAL A 36 -1.47 5.59 -12.78
N SER A 37 -1.21 6.44 -11.80
CA SER A 37 -0.30 7.58 -11.92
C SER A 37 0.82 7.45 -10.90
N GLU A 38 2.05 7.55 -11.36
CA GLU A 38 3.22 7.65 -10.49
C GLU A 38 3.55 9.12 -10.22
N MET A 39 3.68 9.43 -8.94
CA MET A 39 4.13 10.73 -8.45
C MET A 39 5.47 10.50 -7.76
N HIS A 40 6.54 10.94 -8.43
CA HIS A 40 7.89 10.90 -7.88
C HIS A 40 8.37 12.32 -7.59
N GLY A 41 9.04 12.53 -6.46
CA GLY A 41 9.90 13.69 -6.29
C GLY A 41 11.13 13.60 -7.22
N LEU A 42 11.96 14.64 -7.26
CA LEU A 42 13.22 14.65 -8.05
C LEU A 42 14.27 13.61 -7.60
N ALA A 43 14.03 12.86 -6.52
CA ALA A 43 14.97 11.89 -5.94
C ALA A 43 14.64 10.45 -6.38
N GLN A 44 15.43 9.89 -7.31
CA GLN A 44 15.21 8.55 -7.87
C GLN A 44 15.56 7.38 -6.92
N ARG A 45 16.30 7.61 -5.83
CA ARG A 45 16.61 6.59 -4.81
C ARG A 45 16.55 7.18 -3.41
N GLY A 46 15.82 6.51 -2.51
CA GLY A 46 15.67 6.95 -1.12
C GLY A 46 14.76 8.16 -0.89
N GLY A 47 14.09 8.65 -1.93
CA GLY A 47 13.05 9.67 -1.85
C GLY A 47 11.65 9.08 -1.61
N ALA A 48 10.74 9.94 -1.15
CA ALA A 48 9.31 9.65 -1.09
C ALA A 48 8.75 9.44 -2.49
N VAL A 49 7.99 8.36 -2.66
CA VAL A 49 7.30 7.97 -3.89
C VAL A 49 5.88 7.60 -3.53
N ASN A 50 4.91 8.07 -4.31
CA ASN A 50 3.55 7.60 -4.21
C ASN A 50 2.96 7.28 -5.58
N ILE A 51 2.06 6.31 -5.60
CA ILE A 51 1.23 6.02 -6.79
C ILE A 51 -0.24 6.22 -6.44
N HIS A 52 -0.99 6.72 -7.41
CA HIS A 52 -2.44 6.75 -7.40
C HIS A 52 -2.93 5.57 -8.23
N VAL A 53 -3.78 4.72 -7.65
CA VAL A 53 -4.40 3.60 -8.33
C VAL A 53 -5.91 3.79 -8.28
N ARG A 54 -6.55 3.86 -9.44
CA ARG A 54 -7.97 4.13 -9.57
C ARG A 54 -8.62 3.03 -10.39
N ILE A 55 -9.54 2.28 -9.80
CA ILE A 55 -10.16 1.09 -10.39
C ILE A 55 -11.64 1.34 -10.60
N GLY A 56 -12.19 0.85 -11.72
CA GLY A 56 -13.59 0.94 -12.11
C GLY A 56 -13.89 2.18 -12.94
N ASP A 57 -14.99 2.86 -12.64
CA ASP A 57 -15.46 4.00 -13.42
C ASP A 57 -14.69 5.29 -13.14
N VAL A 58 -13.53 5.42 -13.78
CA VAL A 58 -12.58 6.52 -13.56
C VAL A 58 -12.07 7.11 -14.87
N TYR A 59 -11.89 8.43 -14.93
CA TYR A 59 -11.56 9.16 -16.18
C TYR A 59 -10.29 10.03 -16.06
N ALA A 60 -9.74 10.16 -14.86
CA ALA A 60 -8.50 10.89 -14.62
C ALA A 60 -7.56 10.03 -13.78
N PRO A 61 -6.24 10.09 -14.00
CA PRO A 61 -5.30 9.16 -13.39
C PRO A 61 -4.93 9.51 -11.92
N THR A 62 -5.22 10.74 -11.48
CA THR A 62 -4.94 11.21 -10.12
C THR A 62 -6.20 11.19 -9.25
N ILE A 63 -6.01 10.95 -7.95
CA ILE A 63 -7.07 10.94 -6.94
C ILE A 63 -7.23 12.37 -6.42
N PRO A 64 -8.45 12.93 -6.36
CA PRO A 64 -8.68 14.25 -5.78
C PRO A 64 -8.39 14.24 -4.26
N LEU A 65 -8.10 15.41 -3.69
CA LEU A 65 -7.97 15.55 -2.23
C LEU A 65 -9.22 15.05 -1.52
N GLY A 66 -9.05 14.36 -0.40
CA GLY A 66 -10.13 13.66 0.31
C GLY A 66 -10.80 12.52 -0.48
N GLY A 67 -10.25 12.10 -1.62
CA GLY A 67 -10.88 11.12 -2.51
C GLY A 67 -10.39 9.67 -2.36
N ALA A 68 -9.44 9.38 -1.46
CA ALA A 68 -8.90 8.04 -1.27
C ALA A 68 -9.87 7.17 -0.46
N ASP A 69 -10.10 5.95 -0.94
CA ASP A 69 -10.81 4.92 -0.19
C ASP A 69 -9.84 4.16 0.72
N CYS A 70 -8.58 4.00 0.26
CA CYS A 70 -7.50 3.40 1.03
C CYS A 70 -6.17 4.15 0.82
N ILE A 71 -5.37 4.26 1.89
CA ILE A 71 -3.97 4.71 1.83
C ILE A 71 -3.11 3.57 2.40
N MET A 72 -2.19 3.06 1.59
CA MET A 72 -1.21 2.05 2.00
C MET A 72 0.17 2.69 2.13
N GLY A 73 0.67 2.83 3.36
CA GLY A 73 2.04 3.26 3.62
C GLY A 73 2.98 2.07 3.77
N LEU A 74 3.91 1.88 2.85
CA LEU A 74 5.00 0.90 2.98
C LEU A 74 6.06 1.35 4.01
N GLU A 75 6.02 2.62 4.42
CA GLU A 75 6.80 3.21 5.51
C GLU A 75 5.85 4.14 6.29
N THR A 76 6.05 4.24 7.61
CA THR A 76 5.13 4.92 8.53
C THR A 76 4.85 6.39 8.17
N ASN A 77 5.90 7.17 7.88
CA ASN A 77 5.77 8.58 7.53
C ASN A 77 5.14 8.78 6.14
N GLU A 78 5.26 7.81 5.25
CA GLU A 78 4.67 7.90 3.91
C GLU A 78 3.15 7.68 3.90
N ALA A 79 2.57 6.99 4.90
CA ALA A 79 1.13 7.06 5.13
C ALA A 79 0.68 8.48 5.52
N LEU A 80 1.39 9.10 6.46
CA LEU A 80 1.11 10.46 6.94
C LEU A 80 1.28 11.52 5.83
N ARG A 81 2.29 11.37 4.98
CA ARG A 81 2.56 12.31 3.88
C ARG A 81 1.39 12.40 2.89
N ASN A 82 0.64 11.31 2.75
CA ASN A 82 -0.49 11.21 1.82
C ASN A 82 -1.85 11.53 2.48
N LEU A 83 -1.87 12.03 3.72
CA LEU A 83 -3.08 12.24 4.50
C LEU A 83 -4.06 13.25 3.87
N SER A 84 -3.60 14.18 3.05
CA SER A 84 -4.46 15.14 2.33
C SER A 84 -5.43 14.47 1.34
N TYR A 85 -5.18 13.22 0.95
CA TYR A 85 -6.10 12.42 0.14
C TYR A 85 -7.15 11.68 0.97
N ALA A 86 -7.01 11.62 2.30
CA ALA A 86 -7.94 10.91 3.17
C ALA A 86 -9.20 11.73 3.48
N ASN A 87 -10.32 11.03 3.66
CA ASN A 87 -11.56 11.49 4.25
C ASN A 87 -11.91 10.63 5.48
N ASN A 88 -13.09 10.85 6.07
CA ASN A 88 -13.56 10.14 7.28
C ASN A 88 -13.85 8.64 7.08
N LYS A 89 -13.94 8.17 5.83
CA LYS A 89 -14.16 6.76 5.47
C LYS A 89 -12.89 6.05 5.00
N THR A 90 -11.80 6.79 4.76
CA THR A 90 -10.55 6.23 4.27
C THR A 90 -9.97 5.24 5.27
N LEU A 91 -9.65 4.04 4.80
CA LEU A 91 -8.83 3.09 5.53
C LEU A 91 -7.35 3.43 5.34
N ILE A 92 -6.60 3.56 6.42
CA ILE A 92 -5.14 3.78 6.38
C ILE A 92 -4.46 2.50 6.86
N ILE A 93 -3.69 1.86 5.98
CA ILE A 93 -2.82 0.73 6.32
C ILE A 93 -1.43 1.30 6.60
N LEU A 94 -1.01 1.21 7.86
CA LEU A 94 0.24 1.74 8.37
C LEU A 94 1.24 0.61 8.58
N ASN A 95 2.26 0.52 7.72
CA ASN A 95 3.38 -0.38 8.00
C ASN A 95 4.26 0.21 9.11
N GLU A 96 4.51 -0.56 10.17
CA GLU A 96 5.38 -0.22 11.31
C GLU A 96 6.85 -0.35 10.93
N LEU A 97 7.24 0.38 9.89
CA LEU A 97 8.59 0.44 9.36
C LEU A 97 8.99 1.91 9.27
N SER A 98 10.03 2.27 10.02
CA SER A 98 10.64 3.60 9.97
C SER A 98 11.98 3.51 9.26
N ILE A 99 12.12 4.25 8.17
CA ILE A 99 13.36 4.33 7.39
C ILE A 99 13.88 5.75 7.46
N ARG A 100 15.17 5.89 7.80
CA ARG A 100 15.82 7.20 7.83
C ARG A 100 15.91 7.76 6.40
N PRO A 101 15.39 8.97 6.12
CA PRO A 101 15.55 9.60 4.82
C PRO A 101 17.02 9.81 4.46
N VAL A 102 17.34 9.77 3.17
CA VAL A 102 18.70 10.00 2.68
C VAL A 102 19.12 11.47 2.83
N LEU A 103 18.16 12.39 2.86
CA LEU A 103 18.40 13.82 3.05
C LEU A 103 18.91 14.10 4.49
N PRO A 104 20.11 14.71 4.63
CA PRO A 104 20.65 15.11 5.93
C PRO A 104 19.71 16.03 6.70
N GLY A 105 19.64 15.85 8.02
CA GLY A 105 18.84 16.71 8.91
C GLY A 105 17.35 16.37 8.99
N ILE A 106 16.83 15.49 8.12
CA ILE A 106 15.45 15.02 8.23
C ILE A 106 15.39 13.87 9.23
N ILE A 107 14.62 14.08 10.30
CA ILE A 107 14.31 13.06 11.30
C ILE A 107 12.88 12.57 11.04
N PRO A 108 12.67 11.29 10.69
CA PRO A 108 11.33 10.75 10.53
C PRO A 108 10.62 10.76 11.88
N LYS A 109 9.30 10.99 11.88
CA LYS A 109 8.49 10.83 13.10
C LYS A 109 8.50 9.38 13.51
N LYS A 110 8.47 9.14 14.83
CA LYS A 110 8.28 7.80 15.37
C LYS A 110 6.87 7.28 15.05
N VAL A 111 6.70 5.96 15.08
CA VAL A 111 5.42 5.32 14.77
C VAL A 111 4.32 5.84 15.67
N GLU A 112 4.59 5.98 16.97
CA GLU A 112 3.62 6.44 17.98
C GLU A 112 3.22 7.92 17.77
N GLU A 113 4.11 8.74 17.23
CA GLU A 113 3.79 10.13 16.87
C GLU A 113 2.86 10.18 15.66
N VAL A 114 3.12 9.34 14.65
CA VAL A 114 2.27 9.24 13.46
C VAL A 114 0.89 8.72 13.84
N GLU A 115 0.81 7.69 14.69
CA GLU A 115 -0.47 7.16 15.18
C GLU A 115 -1.32 8.22 15.87
N LYS A 116 -0.72 9.05 16.73
CA LYS A 116 -1.43 10.15 17.39
C LYS A 116 -2.01 11.13 16.38
N LEU A 117 -1.26 11.47 15.33
CA LEU A 117 -1.71 12.35 14.26
C LEU A 117 -2.82 11.72 13.41
N LEU A 118 -2.87 10.39 13.32
CA LEU A 118 -3.89 9.64 12.59
C LEU A 118 -5.09 9.20 13.44
N SER A 119 -5.15 9.59 14.72
CA SER A 119 -6.19 9.15 15.68
C SER A 119 -7.64 9.44 15.26
N GLY A 120 -7.87 10.41 14.37
CA GLY A 120 -9.18 10.71 13.80
C GLY A 120 -9.58 9.86 12.58
N TYR A 121 -8.74 8.92 12.16
CA TYR A 121 -8.94 8.10 10.97
C TYR A 121 -9.06 6.62 11.32
N ARG A 122 -9.61 5.83 10.40
CA ARG A 122 -9.58 4.38 10.49
C ARG A 122 -8.19 3.86 10.11
N VAL A 123 -7.37 3.56 11.11
CA VAL A 123 -6.00 3.07 10.92
C VAL A 123 -5.91 1.59 11.29
N VAL A 124 -5.26 0.79 10.43
CA VAL A 124 -4.86 -0.58 10.74
C VAL A 124 -3.35 -0.69 10.58
N LYS A 125 -2.70 -1.23 11.60
CA LYS A 125 -1.24 -1.37 11.64
C LYS A 125 -0.79 -2.76 11.27
N VAL A 126 0.38 -2.85 10.65
CA VAL A 126 1.01 -4.12 10.33
C VAL A 126 2.52 -3.99 10.39
N ASN A 127 3.20 -4.98 10.97
CA ASN A 127 4.65 -5.06 10.93
C ASN A 127 5.10 -6.01 9.79
N LEU A 128 5.41 -5.45 8.63
CA LEU A 128 5.84 -6.25 7.46
C LEU A 128 7.33 -6.60 7.49
N LYS A 129 8.10 -6.01 8.41
CA LYS A 129 9.53 -6.30 8.55
C LYS A 129 9.75 -7.78 8.89
N GLU A 130 8.94 -8.32 9.80
CA GLU A 130 9.01 -9.73 10.21
C GLU A 130 8.82 -10.69 9.03
N ILE A 131 7.90 -10.38 8.10
CA ILE A 131 7.69 -11.17 6.88
C ILE A 131 8.95 -11.15 6.03
N SER A 132 9.51 -9.96 5.78
CA SER A 132 10.70 -9.83 4.93
C SER A 132 11.94 -10.49 5.53
N GLU A 133 12.08 -10.48 6.86
CA GLU A 133 13.17 -11.15 7.57
C GLU A 133 13.04 -12.67 7.52
N LYS A 134 11.82 -13.19 7.70
CA LYS A 134 11.55 -14.63 7.61
C LYS A 134 11.78 -15.19 6.19
N ILE A 135 11.46 -14.41 5.16
CA ILE A 135 11.66 -14.79 3.76
C ILE A 135 13.11 -14.55 3.30
N GLY A 136 13.82 -13.62 3.93
CA GLY A 136 15.19 -13.25 3.54
C GLY A 136 15.26 -12.32 2.32
N ASP A 137 14.16 -11.64 1.96
CA ASP A 137 14.12 -10.70 0.84
C ASP A 137 13.27 -9.47 1.18
N LYS A 138 13.90 -8.30 1.28
CA LYS A 138 13.23 -7.03 1.59
C LYS A 138 12.21 -6.59 0.53
N ARG A 139 12.32 -7.10 -0.69
CA ARG A 139 11.44 -6.71 -1.82
C ARG A 139 10.03 -7.26 -1.67
N VAL A 140 9.83 -8.32 -0.88
CA VAL A 140 8.52 -8.99 -0.74
C VAL A 140 7.51 -8.19 0.09
N ILE A 141 7.93 -7.08 0.71
CA ILE A 141 7.05 -6.16 1.45
C ILE A 141 5.89 -5.68 0.57
N ASN A 142 6.11 -5.47 -0.72
CA ASN A 142 5.06 -5.07 -1.65
C ASN A 142 3.96 -6.14 -1.82
N SER A 143 4.33 -7.41 -1.87
CA SER A 143 3.39 -8.55 -1.96
C SER A 143 2.72 -8.79 -0.61
N ALA A 144 3.46 -8.62 0.48
CA ALA A 144 2.95 -8.76 1.84
C ALA A 144 1.88 -7.70 2.17
N ILE A 145 2.13 -6.41 1.87
CA ILE A 145 1.12 -5.37 2.11
C ILE A 145 -0.10 -5.55 1.20
N LEU A 146 0.09 -6.04 -0.04
CA LEU A 146 -1.01 -6.35 -0.95
C LEU A 146 -1.90 -7.45 -0.38
N GLY A 147 -1.30 -8.53 0.14
CA GLY A 147 -2.02 -9.61 0.79
C GLY A 147 -2.75 -9.15 2.06
N PHE A 148 -2.10 -8.30 2.85
CA PHE A 148 -2.74 -7.69 4.03
C PHE A 148 -3.96 -6.85 3.63
N ALA A 149 -3.83 -5.97 2.64
CA ALA A 149 -4.95 -5.18 2.13
C ALA A 149 -6.07 -6.05 1.54
N TYR A 150 -5.71 -7.12 0.82
CA TYR A 150 -6.67 -8.08 0.29
C TYR A 150 -7.46 -8.77 1.43
N GLY A 151 -6.78 -9.26 2.46
CA GLY A 151 -7.43 -9.88 3.63
C GLY A 151 -8.30 -8.91 4.45
N LEU A 152 -8.03 -7.60 4.38
CA LEU A 152 -8.92 -6.54 4.91
C LEU A 152 -10.11 -6.22 4.00
N ASN A 153 -10.29 -6.96 2.91
CA ASN A 153 -11.32 -6.76 1.89
C ASN A 153 -11.25 -5.39 1.20
N VAL A 154 -10.04 -4.86 0.99
CA VAL A 154 -9.84 -3.60 0.23
C VAL A 154 -10.20 -3.77 -1.25
N PHE A 155 -10.02 -4.97 -1.80
CA PHE A 155 -10.25 -5.29 -3.22
C PHE A 155 -11.41 -6.28 -3.40
N PRO A 156 -12.65 -5.93 -3.02
CA PRO A 156 -13.79 -6.87 -3.09
C PRO A 156 -14.17 -7.28 -4.53
N MET A 157 -13.61 -6.61 -5.53
CA MET A 157 -13.85 -6.84 -6.95
C MET A 157 -12.76 -7.67 -7.65
N ILE A 158 -11.69 -8.05 -6.96
CA ILE A 158 -10.57 -8.78 -7.55
C ILE A 158 -10.45 -10.11 -6.83
N SER A 159 -10.32 -11.21 -7.57
CA SER A 159 -10.10 -12.53 -6.97
C SER A 159 -8.68 -12.71 -6.45
N GLU A 160 -8.51 -13.58 -5.46
CA GLU A 160 -7.20 -13.99 -4.95
C GLU A 160 -6.31 -14.53 -6.09
N SER A 161 -6.86 -15.40 -6.94
CA SER A 161 -6.15 -16.00 -8.08
C SER A 161 -5.60 -14.94 -9.03
N SER A 162 -6.36 -13.89 -9.31
CA SER A 162 -5.90 -12.78 -10.15
C SER A 162 -4.69 -12.08 -9.56
N PHE A 163 -4.59 -11.92 -8.23
CA PHE A 163 -3.39 -11.38 -7.61
C PHE A 163 -2.22 -12.35 -7.66
N ILE A 164 -2.44 -13.62 -7.29
CA ILE A 164 -1.37 -14.64 -7.25
C ILE A 164 -0.71 -14.80 -8.62
N GLU A 165 -1.49 -14.82 -9.71
CA GLU A 165 -0.96 -14.97 -11.07
C GLU A 165 -0.08 -13.79 -11.54
N THR A 166 -0.18 -12.62 -10.90
CA THR A 166 0.69 -11.46 -11.22
C THR A 166 2.05 -11.54 -10.53
N MET A 167 2.18 -12.39 -9.51
CA MET A 167 3.37 -12.47 -8.68
C MET A 167 4.44 -13.33 -9.34
N ARG A 168 5.67 -12.81 -9.39
CA ARG A 168 6.83 -13.55 -9.88
C ARG A 168 7.55 -14.22 -8.73
N GLY A 169 7.54 -15.55 -8.69
CA GLY A 169 8.30 -16.36 -7.75
C GLY A 169 7.59 -16.64 -6.43
N GLU A 170 7.92 -17.79 -5.84
CA GLU A 170 7.24 -18.33 -4.66
C GLU A 170 7.29 -17.42 -3.43
N ASN A 171 8.37 -16.65 -3.26
CA ASN A 171 8.54 -15.78 -2.11
C ASN A 171 7.49 -14.66 -2.07
N ASN A 172 7.08 -14.13 -3.24
CA ASN A 172 6.03 -13.13 -3.31
C ASN A 172 4.67 -13.73 -2.93
N VAL A 173 4.35 -14.91 -3.47
CA VAL A 173 3.12 -15.66 -3.15
C VAL A 173 3.04 -15.98 -1.66
N LYS A 174 4.11 -16.55 -1.09
CA LYS A 174 4.21 -16.83 0.37
C LYS A 174 4.00 -15.56 1.19
N SER A 175 4.61 -14.45 0.78
CA SER A 175 4.49 -13.16 1.49
C SER A 175 3.09 -12.56 1.42
N PHE A 176 2.41 -12.66 0.27
CA PHE A 176 1.01 -12.29 0.13
C PHE A 176 0.12 -13.08 1.10
N TYR A 177 0.26 -14.40 1.14
CA TYR A 177 -0.50 -15.24 2.08
C TYR A 177 -0.18 -14.93 3.55
N MET A 178 1.07 -14.64 3.88
CA MET A 178 1.44 -14.20 5.22
C MET A 178 0.74 -12.88 5.58
N GLY A 179 0.75 -11.88 4.69
CA GLY A 179 0.01 -10.63 4.88
C GLY A 179 -1.49 -10.85 5.05
N MET A 180 -2.10 -11.65 4.19
CA MET A 180 -3.53 -11.98 4.26
C MET A 180 -3.92 -12.64 5.57
N ARG A 181 -3.07 -13.55 6.08
CA ARG A 181 -3.29 -14.19 7.38
C ARG A 181 -3.29 -13.18 8.53
N ILE A 182 -2.33 -12.26 8.56
CA ILE A 182 -2.27 -11.22 9.61
C ILE A 182 -3.55 -10.36 9.58
N ALA A 183 -4.06 -10.04 8.39
CA ALA A 183 -5.30 -9.29 8.24
C ALA A 183 -6.53 -10.06 8.80
N HIS A 184 -6.62 -11.36 8.55
CA HIS A 184 -7.70 -12.17 9.12
C HIS A 184 -7.60 -12.29 10.64
N ASP A 185 -6.40 -12.41 11.19
CA ASP A 185 -6.18 -12.43 12.63
C ASP A 185 -6.57 -11.07 13.25
N PHE A 186 -6.34 -9.95 12.55
CA PHE A 186 -6.81 -8.63 12.98
C PHE A 186 -8.34 -8.52 13.03
N ILE A 187 -9.06 -9.06 12.05
CA ILE A 187 -10.54 -8.98 11.99
C ILE A 187 -11.22 -9.85 13.05
N ARG A 188 -10.56 -10.94 13.47
CA ARG A 188 -11.11 -11.90 14.45
C ARG A 188 -11.00 -11.43 15.91
N ASN A 189 -10.17 -10.43 16.18
CA ASN A 189 -9.97 -9.84 17.51
C ASN A 189 -10.75 -8.53 17.64
#